data_AF-A0A9E2ZLH4-F1
#
_entry.id   AF-A0A9E2ZLH4-F1
#
_cell.length_a   1.000
_cell.length_b   1.000
_cell.length_c   1.000
_cell.angle_alpha   90.00
_cell.angle_beta   90.00
_cell.angle_gamma   90.00
#
_symmetry.space_group_name_H-M   'P 1'
#
loop_
_entity.id
_entity.type
_entity.pdbx_description
1 polymer ?
#
loop_
_entity_poly.entity_id
_entity_poly.type
_entity_poly.pdbx_seq_one_letter_code
_entity_poly.pdbx_strand_id
1 'polypeptide(L)'
;GAPINRARPTFSGVTQDGQTLTATSGTWDGTQPITYGYQWQRCDGAGLNCGKAFPSPPSSSNTYTLTDADLGHTMVAYVTATNAGGSASTHSSVTTTVVTPANTALPSISGTAQEGKTLSESHGSWIPKSPAGYAYQWQDCDASGNACTAIAGATSQNYTATKADVGHTLRVLESATAGGITSAPASSGATGVVKPGTPAPGGSGGGGQGGGGQGGGHGGGPSGGQSGGQGSTTVPAHLNKAKIRRLLLKVLAAKGNAGTIRGVLKHSGYVFSFNAPSPGRLVISWYANTNGKKMLVATVALVFHRSGPAHAVVFLTSSGRSLLSGITTMKLTAKGAFTPAGHGTIRAMKRITLKP
;
A
#
# COMPACT_ATOMS: atom_id res chain seq x y z
N GLY A 1 9.11 39.59 31.61
CA GLY A 1 9.23 40.06 30.22
C GLY A 1 8.50 39.13 29.27
N ALA A 2 8.43 39.52 28.00
CA ALA A 2 7.85 38.71 26.92
C ALA A 2 8.56 37.35 26.80
N PRO A 3 7.91 36.31 26.22
CA PRO A 3 8.49 34.99 26.10
C PRO A 3 9.76 34.98 25.22
N ILE A 4 10.78 34.22 25.62
CA ILE A 4 12.02 34.02 24.85
C ILE A 4 12.31 32.53 24.77
N ASN A 5 12.44 31.99 23.56
CA ASN A 5 12.75 30.57 23.37
C ASN A 5 14.20 30.26 23.77
N ARG A 6 14.38 29.15 24.50
CA ARG A 6 15.69 28.62 24.92
C ARG A 6 16.00 27.28 24.26
N ALA A 7 14.97 26.47 24.06
CA ALA A 7 15.08 25.22 23.33
C ALA A 7 13.90 25.10 22.37
N ARG A 8 14.21 24.79 21.11
CA ARG A 8 13.17 24.61 20.09
C ARG A 8 12.30 23.39 20.42
N PRO A 9 11.02 23.40 20.01
CA PRO A 9 10.15 22.24 20.02
C PRO A 9 10.73 21.02 19.28
N THR A 10 10.32 19.84 19.70
CA THR A 10 10.64 18.54 19.10
C THR A 10 9.37 17.72 18.88
N PHE A 11 9.46 16.70 18.03
CA PHE A 11 8.36 15.79 17.76
C PHE A 11 8.54 14.45 18.46
N SER A 12 7.42 13.86 18.87
CA SER A 12 7.27 12.43 19.13
C SER A 12 6.16 11.83 18.26
N GLY A 13 6.16 10.51 18.13
CA GLY A 13 5.26 9.76 17.24
C GLY A 13 5.98 9.24 15.99
N VAL A 14 5.20 8.64 15.08
CA VAL A 14 5.69 8.03 13.84
C VAL A 14 5.20 8.85 12.65
N THR A 15 6.10 9.17 11.71
CA THR A 15 5.77 10.00 10.53
C THR A 15 5.13 9.17 9.43
N GLN A 16 3.90 8.74 9.66
CA GLN A 16 3.12 7.92 8.73
C GLN A 16 1.72 8.50 8.57
N ASP A 17 1.13 8.28 7.40
CA ASP A 17 -0.29 8.59 7.21
C ASP A 17 -1.13 7.94 8.33
N GLY A 18 -2.19 8.62 8.75
CA GLY A 18 -3.05 8.21 9.86
C GLY A 18 -2.43 8.27 11.26
N GLN A 19 -1.14 8.59 11.41
CA GLN A 19 -0.47 8.64 12.71
C GLN A 19 -0.46 10.03 13.32
N THR A 20 -0.52 10.08 14.65
CA THR A 20 -0.48 11.34 15.39
C THR A 20 0.96 11.71 15.71
N LEU A 21 1.37 12.90 15.27
CA LEU A 21 2.55 13.58 15.75
C LEU A 21 2.19 14.44 16.95
N THR A 22 3.08 14.49 17.93
CA THR A 22 2.96 15.37 19.09
C THR A 22 4.15 16.31 19.14
N ALA A 23 3.89 17.61 19.14
CA ALA A 23 4.91 18.64 19.33
C ALA A 23 5.06 18.97 20.82
N THR A 24 6.30 19.05 21.30
CA THR A 24 6.57 19.69 22.59
C THR A 24 6.41 21.20 22.47
N SER A 25 6.24 21.93 23.58
CA SER A 25 6.26 23.40 23.57
C SER A 25 7.66 23.96 23.32
N GLY A 26 8.71 23.17 23.54
CA GLY A 26 10.07 23.69 23.79
C GLY A 26 10.20 24.31 25.18
N THR A 27 11.34 24.95 25.44
CA THR A 27 11.64 25.63 26.72
C THR A 27 11.67 27.14 26.51
N TRP A 28 11.01 27.88 27.40
CA TRP A 28 10.82 29.32 27.29
C TRP A 28 11.08 30.03 28.62
N ASP A 29 11.80 31.15 28.54
CA ASP A 29 11.84 32.14 29.63
C ASP A 29 10.72 33.15 29.45
N GLY A 30 10.27 33.79 30.54
CA GLY A 30 9.27 34.84 30.50
C GLY A 30 8.47 34.94 31.80
N THR A 31 7.69 36.01 31.93
CA THR A 31 6.72 36.13 33.03
C THR A 31 5.64 35.05 32.90
N GLN A 32 5.35 34.35 33.99
CA GLN A 32 4.28 33.34 34.04
C GLN A 32 2.90 33.99 34.27
N PRO A 33 1.79 33.36 33.82
CA PRO A 33 1.74 32.12 33.05
C PRO A 33 2.05 32.33 31.55
N ILE A 34 2.74 31.36 30.95
CA ILE A 34 2.93 31.28 29.48
C ILE A 34 1.94 30.27 28.90
N THR A 35 1.21 30.70 27.87
CA THR A 35 0.29 29.86 27.09
C THR A 35 0.87 29.54 25.71
N TYR A 36 0.47 28.42 25.12
CA TYR A 36 1.02 27.94 23.85
C TYR A 36 -0.07 27.73 22.79
N GLY A 37 0.21 28.20 21.58
CA GLY A 37 -0.53 27.87 20.37
C GLY A 37 0.37 27.14 19.37
N TYR A 38 -0.24 26.27 18.56
CA TYR A 38 0.45 25.40 17.61
C TYR A 38 -0.13 25.57 16.21
N GLN A 39 0.76 25.71 15.22
CA GLN A 39 0.43 25.54 13.82
C GLN A 39 1.35 24.51 13.18
N TRP A 40 0.83 23.77 12.20
CA TRP A 40 1.55 22.75 11.47
C TRP A 40 1.83 23.23 10.05
N GLN A 41 2.99 22.86 9.51
CA GLN A 41 3.38 23.16 8.15
C GLN A 41 3.84 21.87 7.47
N ARG A 42 3.44 21.73 6.21
CA ARG A 42 4.01 20.75 5.29
C ARG A 42 5.20 21.40 4.62
N CYS A 43 6.35 20.75 4.64
CA CYS A 43 7.49 21.12 3.84
C CYS A 43 7.72 20.11 2.73
N ASP A 44 8.55 20.43 1.75
CA ASP A 44 8.99 19.45 0.76
C ASP A 44 9.67 18.24 1.42
N GLY A 45 9.90 17.17 0.66
CA GLY A 45 10.48 15.95 1.20
C GLY A 45 11.89 16.10 1.79
N ALA A 46 12.57 17.23 1.54
CA ALA A 46 13.87 17.57 2.11
C ALA A 46 13.77 18.45 3.36
N GLY A 47 12.59 18.95 3.70
CA GLY A 47 12.38 19.84 4.84
C GLY A 47 12.84 21.28 4.63
N LEU A 48 13.11 21.70 3.39
CA LEU A 48 13.72 22.99 3.09
C LEU A 48 12.70 24.05 2.70
N ASN A 49 11.61 23.64 2.05
CA ASN A 49 10.59 24.56 1.54
C ASN A 49 9.24 24.27 2.19
N CYS A 50 8.85 25.10 3.16
CA CYS A 50 7.60 24.94 3.90
C CYS A 50 6.46 25.76 3.29
N GLY A 51 5.29 25.15 3.22
CA GLY A 51 4.05 25.78 2.78
C GLY A 51 3.38 26.58 3.90
N LYS A 52 2.14 27.02 3.62
CA LYS A 52 1.35 27.77 4.60
C LYS A 52 1.04 26.93 5.84
N ALA A 53 1.06 27.60 6.99
CA ALA A 53 0.67 27.02 8.27
C ALA A 53 -0.82 26.67 8.31
N PHE A 54 -1.17 25.58 9.00
CA PHE A 54 -2.52 25.11 9.21
C PHE A 54 -2.66 24.38 10.58
N PRO A 55 -3.85 24.30 11.17
CA PRO A 55 -5.04 25.06 10.80
C PRO A 55 -4.82 26.58 10.98
N SER A 56 -5.62 27.38 10.28
CA SER A 56 -5.69 28.82 10.47
C SER A 56 -7.11 29.14 10.96
N PRO A 57 -7.29 29.71 12.16
CA PRO A 57 -6.27 30.19 13.10
C PRO A 57 -5.47 29.06 13.81
N PRO A 58 -4.35 29.37 14.50
CA PRO A 58 -3.64 28.44 15.36
C PRO A 58 -4.55 27.64 16.28
N SER A 59 -4.22 26.36 16.45
CA SER A 59 -4.89 25.47 17.38
C SER A 59 -4.15 25.45 18.72
N SER A 60 -4.88 25.23 19.82
CA SER A 60 -4.26 24.89 21.12
C SER A 60 -3.77 23.44 21.16
N SER A 61 -4.16 22.61 20.19
CA SER A 61 -3.72 21.20 20.13
C SER A 61 -2.26 21.11 19.72
N ASN A 62 -1.45 20.53 20.60
CA ASN A 62 -0.07 20.15 20.32
C ASN A 62 0.05 18.82 19.55
N THR A 63 -1.07 18.25 19.12
CA THR A 63 -1.13 17.01 18.35
C THR A 63 -1.72 17.22 16.97
N TYR A 64 -1.24 16.45 16.00
CA TYR A 64 -1.77 16.41 14.64
C TYR A 64 -1.73 15.01 14.07
N THR A 65 -2.90 14.50 13.67
CA THR A 65 -3.01 13.25 12.92
C THR A 65 -2.68 13.50 11.46
N LEU A 66 -1.60 12.89 11.01
CA LEU A 66 -1.15 12.86 9.63
C LEU A 66 -2.22 12.26 8.73
N THR A 67 -2.31 12.79 7.53
CA THR A 67 -3.31 12.46 6.52
C THR A 67 -2.65 12.18 5.18
N ASP A 68 -3.47 11.73 4.22
CA ASP A 68 -3.09 11.56 2.82
C ASP A 68 -2.44 12.81 2.20
N ALA A 69 -2.88 14.01 2.61
CA ALA A 69 -2.32 15.27 2.17
C ALA A 69 -0.88 15.53 2.66
N ASP A 70 -0.43 14.80 3.68
CA ASP A 70 0.92 14.93 4.25
C ASP A 70 1.92 13.97 3.58
N LEU A 71 1.47 13.01 2.77
CA LEU A 71 2.34 12.04 2.09
C LEU A 71 3.40 12.72 1.21
N GLY A 72 4.65 12.30 1.38
CA GLY A 72 5.79 12.87 0.66
C GLY A 72 6.28 14.22 1.21
N HIS A 73 5.60 14.78 2.22
CA HIS A 73 6.02 15.97 2.94
C HIS A 73 6.76 15.61 4.23
N THR A 74 7.62 16.51 4.69
CA THR A 74 8.05 16.53 6.10
C THR A 74 7.18 17.52 6.87
N MET A 75 7.08 17.35 8.18
CA MET A 75 6.28 18.22 9.04
C MET A 75 7.16 19.12 9.90
N VAL A 76 6.66 20.34 10.13
CA VAL A 76 7.21 21.31 11.10
C VAL A 76 6.04 21.88 11.91
N ALA A 77 6.26 22.10 13.20
CA ALA A 77 5.33 22.80 14.07
C ALA A 77 5.88 24.20 14.38
N TYR A 78 5.03 25.20 14.23
CA TYR A 78 5.26 26.56 14.68
C TYR A 78 4.58 26.72 16.04
N VAL A 79 5.37 27.00 17.07
CA VAL A 79 4.87 27.15 18.45
C VAL A 79 4.96 28.61 18.84
N THR A 80 3.81 29.18 19.23
CA THR A 80 3.70 30.56 19.69
C THR A 80 3.46 30.56 21.19
N ALA A 81 4.42 31.09 21.94
CA ALA A 81 4.31 31.33 23.37
C ALA A 81 3.78 32.74 23.63
N THR A 82 2.80 32.88 24.54
CA THR A 82 2.16 34.17 24.86
C THR A 82 2.03 34.36 26.37
N ASN A 83 2.38 35.56 26.86
CA ASN A 83 2.11 36.03 28.21
C ASN A 83 1.68 37.51 28.19
N ALA A 84 1.47 38.12 29.36
CA ALA A 84 1.06 39.54 29.47
C ALA A 84 2.08 40.53 28.88
N GLY A 85 3.34 40.12 28.72
CA GLY A 85 4.40 40.93 28.12
C GLY A 85 4.49 40.82 26.59
N GLY A 86 3.71 39.93 25.95
CA GLY A 86 3.66 39.75 24.50
C GLY A 86 3.77 38.29 24.05
N SER A 87 4.09 38.10 22.78
CA SER A 87 4.20 36.78 22.15
C SER A 87 5.51 36.61 21.37
N ALA A 88 6.00 35.38 21.32
CA ALA A 88 7.13 34.99 20.48
C ALA A 88 6.90 33.59 19.91
N SER A 89 7.45 33.32 18.73
CA SER A 89 7.24 32.05 18.03
C SER A 89 8.54 31.43 17.56
N THR A 90 8.58 30.10 17.48
CA THR A 90 9.72 29.33 16.98
C THR A 90 9.25 28.09 16.22
N HIS A 91 10.10 27.57 15.32
CA HIS A 91 9.87 26.31 14.62
C HIS A 91 10.41 25.12 15.42
N SER A 92 9.77 23.98 15.28
CA SER A 92 10.28 22.69 15.73
C SER A 92 11.45 22.19 14.87
N SER A 93 12.06 21.07 15.28
CA SER A 93 12.78 20.22 14.34
C SER A 93 11.87 19.72 13.21
N VAL A 94 12.42 19.51 12.02
CA VAL A 94 11.71 18.89 10.89
C VAL A 94 11.60 17.37 11.11
N THR A 95 10.47 16.77 10.73
CA THR A 95 10.32 15.32 10.78
C THR A 95 10.99 14.62 9.59
N THR A 96 11.08 13.29 9.65
CA THR A 96 11.24 12.49 8.44
C THR A 96 10.02 12.62 7.51
N THR A 97 10.19 12.30 6.23
CA THR A 97 9.11 12.33 5.25
C THR A 97 7.98 11.38 5.67
N VAL A 98 6.74 11.85 5.56
CA VAL A 98 5.55 11.05 5.83
C VAL A 98 5.38 10.02 4.72
N VAL A 99 5.27 8.76 5.10
CA VAL A 99 5.15 7.61 4.19
C VAL A 99 3.99 6.72 4.58
N THR A 100 3.48 5.93 3.64
CA THR A 100 2.70 4.73 3.95
C THR A 100 3.63 3.55 4.19
N PRO A 101 3.20 2.50 4.91
CA PRO A 101 4.02 1.31 5.04
C PRO A 101 4.27 0.70 3.66
N ALA A 102 5.53 0.41 3.34
CA ALA A 102 5.95 0.05 1.99
C ALA A 102 6.93 -1.13 2.00
N ASN A 103 6.69 -2.10 1.12
CA ASN A 103 7.56 -3.25 0.96
C ASN A 103 8.88 -2.83 0.26
N THR A 104 10.00 -3.26 0.82
CA THR A 104 11.35 -3.05 0.29
C THR A 104 12.03 -4.35 -0.16
N ALA A 105 11.57 -5.50 0.33
CA ALA A 105 11.92 -6.82 -0.18
C ALA A 105 10.69 -7.73 -0.10
N LEU A 106 10.42 -8.48 -1.17
CA LEU A 106 9.23 -9.34 -1.27
C LEU A 106 9.27 -10.48 -0.23
N PRO A 107 8.11 -10.94 0.25
CA PRO A 107 8.02 -12.17 1.05
C PRO A 107 8.44 -13.40 0.23
N SER A 108 8.83 -14.47 0.93
CA SER A 108 9.22 -15.75 0.32
C SER A 108 8.40 -16.91 0.86
N ILE A 109 8.31 -18.00 0.11
CA ILE A 109 7.64 -19.24 0.53
C ILE A 109 8.68 -20.34 0.69
N SER A 110 8.58 -21.10 1.76
CA SER A 110 9.34 -22.33 2.02
C SER A 110 8.42 -23.54 2.17
N GLY A 111 8.99 -24.75 2.12
CA GLY A 111 8.26 -26.02 2.14
C GLY A 111 8.16 -26.68 0.77
N THR A 112 7.58 -27.88 0.74
CA THR A 112 7.41 -28.67 -0.49
C THR A 112 6.02 -28.44 -1.07
N ALA A 113 5.94 -27.99 -2.32
CA ALA A 113 4.68 -27.87 -3.05
C ALA A 113 4.13 -29.27 -3.40
N GLN A 114 3.40 -29.86 -2.46
CA GLN A 114 2.78 -31.17 -2.59
C GLN A 114 1.49 -31.19 -1.76
N GLU A 115 0.43 -31.79 -2.30
CA GLU A 115 -0.83 -32.00 -1.57
C GLU A 115 -0.57 -32.62 -0.18
N GLY A 116 -1.21 -32.05 0.84
CA GLY A 116 -1.06 -32.41 2.25
C GLY A 116 0.20 -31.87 2.93
N LYS A 117 1.09 -31.16 2.22
CA LYS A 117 2.27 -30.51 2.82
C LYS A 117 2.01 -29.03 3.11
N THR A 118 2.61 -28.55 4.20
CA THR A 118 2.54 -27.15 4.62
C THR A 118 3.60 -26.32 3.91
N LEU A 119 3.17 -25.18 3.38
CA LEU A 119 3.98 -24.09 2.90
C LEU A 119 3.96 -22.97 3.94
N SER A 120 5.13 -22.38 4.17
CA SER A 120 5.31 -21.32 5.16
C SER A 120 5.81 -20.06 4.48
N GLU A 121 5.08 -18.96 4.68
CA GLU A 121 5.52 -17.63 4.31
C GLU A 121 6.64 -17.14 5.26
N SER A 122 7.59 -16.40 4.71
CA SER A 122 8.56 -15.63 5.48
C SER A 122 8.49 -14.17 5.05
N HIS A 123 8.39 -13.29 6.03
CA HIS A 123 8.12 -11.87 5.82
C HIS A 123 9.06 -11.21 4.83
N GLY A 124 8.47 -10.33 4.02
CA GLY A 124 9.23 -9.34 3.30
C GLY A 124 9.91 -8.34 4.25
N SER A 125 10.73 -7.46 3.69
CA SER A 125 11.21 -6.27 4.41
C SER A 125 10.27 -5.11 4.18
N TRP A 126 9.98 -4.34 5.21
CA TRP A 126 9.05 -3.21 5.16
C TRP A 126 9.69 -1.94 5.72
N ILE A 127 9.20 -0.80 5.27
CA ILE A 127 9.40 0.49 5.94
C ILE A 127 8.05 0.89 6.54
N PRO A 128 7.98 1.22 7.84
CA PRO A 128 9.07 1.14 8.81
C PRO A 128 9.51 -0.32 9.04
N LYS A 129 10.75 -0.53 9.50
CA LYS A 129 11.34 -1.86 9.70
C LYS A 129 10.60 -2.75 10.70
N SER A 130 9.69 -2.17 11.49
CA SER A 130 8.91 -2.85 12.51
C SER A 130 7.42 -2.59 12.30
N PRO A 131 6.76 -3.27 11.35
CA PRO A 131 5.30 -3.26 11.28
C PRO A 131 4.68 -3.76 12.58
N ALA A 132 3.53 -3.20 12.94
CA ALA A 132 2.71 -3.64 14.06
C ALA A 132 2.00 -4.98 13.78
N GLY A 133 1.86 -5.38 12.52
CA GLY A 133 1.27 -6.67 12.15
C GLY A 133 1.38 -6.98 10.66
N TYR A 134 0.93 -8.17 10.30
CA TYR A 134 0.92 -8.67 8.92
C TYR A 134 -0.41 -9.36 8.61
N ALA A 135 -0.84 -9.27 7.35
CA ALA A 135 -1.99 -9.97 6.81
C ALA A 135 -1.59 -10.75 5.55
N TYR A 136 -2.15 -11.94 5.38
CA TYR A 136 -1.82 -12.85 4.29
C TYR A 136 -3.05 -13.15 3.44
N GLN A 137 -2.81 -13.43 2.16
CA GLN A 137 -3.79 -14.05 1.28
C GLN A 137 -3.06 -14.97 0.31
N TRP A 138 -3.26 -16.27 0.48
CA TRP A 138 -2.75 -17.25 -0.48
C TRP A 138 -3.56 -17.22 -1.76
N GLN A 139 -2.86 -17.45 -2.87
CA GLN A 139 -3.43 -17.45 -4.20
C GLN A 139 -2.98 -18.70 -4.95
N ASP A 140 -3.95 -19.28 -5.63
CA ASP A 140 -3.76 -20.34 -6.62
C ASP A 140 -3.51 -19.67 -7.97
N CYS A 141 -2.43 -20.06 -8.64
CA CYS A 141 -2.01 -19.58 -9.95
C CYS A 141 -1.94 -20.76 -10.93
N ASP A 142 -2.03 -20.46 -12.22
CA ASP A 142 -1.73 -21.47 -13.25
C ASP A 142 -0.32 -22.07 -13.09
N ALA A 143 -0.04 -23.16 -13.79
CA ALA A 143 1.25 -23.87 -13.73
C ALA A 143 2.48 -22.99 -14.08
N SER A 144 2.26 -21.83 -14.72
CA SER A 144 3.31 -20.86 -15.07
C SER A 144 3.44 -19.70 -14.06
N GLY A 145 2.69 -19.72 -12.95
CA GLY A 145 2.70 -18.65 -11.95
C GLY A 145 1.86 -17.42 -12.31
N ASN A 146 0.96 -17.53 -13.29
CA ASN A 146 0.09 -16.45 -13.75
C ASN A 146 -1.39 -16.72 -13.39
N ALA A 147 -2.28 -15.87 -13.90
CA ALA A 147 -3.75 -15.99 -13.76
C ALA A 147 -4.25 -16.28 -12.32
N CYS A 148 -3.60 -15.69 -11.31
CA CYS A 148 -3.84 -16.09 -9.94
C CYS A 148 -5.18 -15.62 -9.36
N THR A 149 -5.83 -16.49 -8.60
CA THR A 149 -7.07 -16.28 -7.87
C THR A 149 -6.86 -16.48 -6.37
N ALA A 150 -7.54 -15.70 -5.54
CA ALA A 150 -7.47 -15.85 -4.09
C ALA A 150 -8.08 -17.18 -3.66
N ILE A 151 -7.38 -17.92 -2.79
CA ILE A 151 -7.91 -19.11 -2.14
C ILE A 151 -8.77 -18.64 -0.96
N ALA A 152 -10.06 -18.94 -0.98
CA ALA A 152 -10.99 -18.46 0.03
C ALA A 152 -10.58 -18.92 1.44
N GLY A 153 -10.52 -17.98 2.39
CA GLY A 153 -10.17 -18.25 3.79
C GLY A 153 -8.68 -18.51 4.06
N ALA A 154 -7.83 -18.56 3.05
CA ALA A 154 -6.40 -18.81 3.22
C ALA A 154 -5.65 -17.54 3.62
N THR A 155 -5.84 -17.10 4.87
CA THR A 155 -5.32 -15.84 5.42
C THR A 155 -4.28 -16.01 6.53
N SER A 156 -3.81 -17.24 6.74
CA SER A 156 -2.76 -17.58 7.71
C SER A 156 -1.38 -17.51 7.07
N GLN A 157 -0.34 -17.30 7.89
CA GLN A 157 1.05 -17.32 7.43
C GLN A 157 1.47 -18.68 6.85
N ASN A 158 0.86 -19.75 7.35
CA ASN A 158 1.05 -21.11 6.86
C ASN A 158 -0.17 -21.56 6.05
N TYR A 159 0.06 -22.30 4.98
CA TYR A 159 -0.98 -22.90 4.15
C TYR A 159 -0.64 -24.35 3.81
N THR A 160 -1.56 -25.26 4.06
CA THR A 160 -1.42 -26.67 3.67
C THR A 160 -2.03 -26.84 2.28
N ALA A 161 -1.21 -27.25 1.31
CA ALA A 161 -1.66 -27.48 -0.05
C ALA A 161 -2.72 -28.59 -0.08
N THR A 162 -3.78 -28.36 -0.83
CA THR A 162 -4.92 -29.25 -0.96
C THR A 162 -4.90 -29.97 -2.30
N LYS A 163 -5.84 -30.91 -2.49
CA LYS A 163 -6.04 -31.58 -3.78
C LYS A 163 -6.35 -30.61 -4.91
N ALA A 164 -7.05 -29.51 -4.63
CA ALA A 164 -7.45 -28.52 -5.63
C ALA A 164 -6.26 -27.78 -6.23
N ASP A 165 -5.16 -27.67 -5.47
CA ASP A 165 -3.95 -26.96 -5.91
C ASP A 165 -3.04 -27.82 -6.80
N VAL A 166 -3.31 -29.12 -6.95
CA VAL A 166 -2.46 -30.04 -7.72
C VAL A 166 -2.41 -29.63 -9.20
N GLY A 167 -1.20 -29.50 -9.74
CA GLY A 167 -0.99 -29.00 -11.12
C GLY A 167 -0.92 -27.48 -11.23
N HIS A 168 -1.16 -26.76 -10.13
CA HIS A 168 -1.09 -25.31 -10.04
C HIS A 168 0.18 -24.86 -9.31
N THR A 169 0.47 -23.56 -9.33
CA THR A 169 1.51 -22.98 -8.46
C THR A 169 0.84 -22.11 -7.40
N LEU A 170 1.47 -21.99 -6.24
CA LEU A 170 0.94 -21.20 -5.13
C LEU A 170 1.79 -19.95 -4.92
N ARG A 171 1.16 -18.85 -4.54
CA ARG A 171 1.86 -17.64 -4.05
C ARG A 171 1.11 -17.03 -2.88
N VAL A 172 1.77 -16.16 -2.13
CA VAL A 172 1.16 -15.43 -1.03
C VAL A 172 1.29 -13.93 -1.24
N LEU A 173 0.21 -13.22 -0.93
CA LEU A 173 0.19 -11.78 -0.81
C LEU A 173 0.36 -11.42 0.67
N GLU A 174 1.39 -10.66 1.02
CA GLU A 174 1.66 -10.18 2.37
C GLU A 174 1.41 -8.67 2.43
N SER A 175 0.63 -8.18 3.39
CA SER A 175 0.51 -6.76 3.71
C SER A 175 0.98 -6.50 5.12
N ALA A 176 1.86 -5.53 5.32
CA ALA A 176 2.25 -5.04 6.63
C ALA A 176 1.33 -3.92 7.12
N THR A 177 1.00 -3.94 8.40
CA THR A 177 0.32 -2.84 9.09
C THR A 177 1.33 -2.09 9.93
N ALA A 178 1.49 -0.80 9.72
CA ALA A 178 2.25 0.05 10.63
C ALA A 178 1.50 1.35 10.86
N GLY A 179 1.48 1.80 12.11
CA GLY A 179 0.72 3.00 12.47
C GLY A 179 -0.77 2.89 12.11
N GLY A 180 -1.42 1.75 12.40
CA GLY A 180 -2.84 1.55 12.11
C GLY A 180 -3.22 1.51 10.62
N ILE A 181 -2.26 1.71 9.71
CA ILE A 181 -2.46 1.62 8.27
C ILE A 181 -1.92 0.31 7.75
N THR A 182 -2.75 -0.44 7.03
CA THR A 182 -2.33 -1.61 6.29
C THR A 182 -1.86 -1.20 4.90
N SER A 183 -0.63 -1.58 4.59
CA SER A 183 -0.01 -1.40 3.29
C SER A 183 -0.76 -2.14 2.17
N ALA A 184 -0.36 -1.82 0.96
CA ALA A 184 -0.60 -2.70 -0.16
C ALA A 184 0.11 -4.05 -0.02
N PRO A 185 -0.52 -5.16 -0.46
CA PRO A 185 0.14 -6.44 -0.51
C PRO A 185 1.36 -6.46 -1.43
N ALA A 186 2.46 -6.99 -0.91
CA ALA A 186 3.60 -7.50 -1.64
C ALA A 186 3.34 -8.96 -2.03
N SER A 187 3.71 -9.34 -3.26
CA SER A 187 3.53 -10.70 -3.76
C SER A 187 4.83 -11.47 -3.63
N SER A 188 4.78 -12.67 -3.06
CA SER A 188 5.89 -13.61 -3.15
C SER A 188 6.14 -14.06 -4.59
N GLY A 189 7.29 -14.71 -4.81
CA GLY A 189 7.43 -15.62 -5.95
C GLY A 189 6.43 -16.78 -5.85
N ALA A 190 6.08 -17.37 -6.99
CA ALA A 190 5.28 -18.59 -7.00
C ALA A 190 6.15 -19.80 -6.61
N THR A 191 5.53 -20.80 -6.00
CA THR A 191 6.15 -22.11 -5.76
C THR A 191 6.43 -22.85 -7.07
N GLY A 192 7.10 -23.99 -6.98
CA GLY A 192 6.97 -25.01 -8.03
C GLY A 192 5.53 -25.53 -8.13
N VAL A 193 5.23 -26.24 -9.23
CA VAL A 193 3.92 -26.87 -9.43
C VAL A 193 3.65 -27.88 -8.31
N VAL A 194 2.48 -27.77 -7.69
CA VAL A 194 2.06 -28.66 -6.61
C VAL A 194 1.90 -30.08 -7.14
N LYS A 195 2.62 -31.02 -6.54
CA LYS A 195 2.54 -32.44 -6.88
C LYS A 195 1.40 -33.14 -6.13
N PRO A 196 0.82 -34.22 -6.69
CA PRO A 196 -0.11 -35.08 -5.95
C PRO A 196 0.51 -35.61 -4.66
N GLY A 197 -0.33 -35.87 -3.66
CA GLY A 197 0.08 -36.52 -2.43
C GLY A 197 0.65 -37.90 -2.72
N THR A 198 1.62 -38.35 -1.94
CA THR A 198 2.05 -39.75 -2.02
C THR A 198 0.88 -40.62 -1.56
N PRO A 199 0.42 -41.61 -2.35
CA PRO A 199 -0.57 -42.57 -1.87
C PRO A 199 -0.04 -43.20 -0.58
N ALA A 200 -0.87 -43.25 0.46
CA ALA A 200 -0.55 -44.06 1.62
C ALA A 200 -0.24 -45.50 1.15
N PRO A 201 0.76 -46.20 1.72
CA PRO A 201 0.98 -47.60 1.41
C PRO A 201 -0.33 -48.36 1.63
N GLY A 202 -0.92 -48.90 0.57
CA GLY A 202 -2.25 -49.49 0.61
C GLY A 202 -2.31 -50.66 1.58
N GLY A 203 -3.13 -50.53 2.61
CA GLY A 203 -3.69 -51.67 3.32
C GLY A 203 -4.55 -52.47 2.34
N SER A 204 -4.04 -53.64 1.96
CA SER A 204 -4.72 -54.58 1.07
C SER A 204 -5.94 -55.20 1.76
N GLY A 205 -7.12 -55.01 1.16
CA GLY A 205 -8.05 -56.10 0.86
C GLY A 205 -9.06 -56.53 1.93
N GLY A 206 -10.34 -56.41 1.58
CA GLY A 206 -11.45 -57.06 2.27
C GLY A 206 -12.78 -56.74 1.62
N GLY A 207 -13.01 -57.27 0.42
CA GLY A 207 -14.26 -57.08 -0.33
C GLY A 207 -15.46 -57.80 0.29
N GLY A 208 -16.64 -57.22 0.12
CA GLY A 208 -17.94 -57.82 0.41
C GLY A 208 -19.00 -57.29 -0.55
N GLN A 209 -19.50 -58.18 -1.40
CA GLN A 209 -20.58 -57.96 -2.37
C GLN A 209 -21.96 -57.85 -1.70
N GLY A 210 -22.89 -57.20 -2.41
CA GLY A 210 -24.35 -57.28 -2.24
C GLY A 210 -24.96 -55.89 -2.42
N GLY A 211 -25.91 -55.59 -3.30
CA GLY A 211 -26.82 -56.39 -4.11
C GLY A 211 -28.18 -55.70 -4.10
N GLY A 212 -28.68 -55.25 -5.26
CA GLY A 212 -30.11 -55.05 -5.57
C GLY A 212 -30.84 -53.81 -5.02
N GLY A 213 -31.71 -53.22 -5.87
CA GLY A 213 -32.84 -52.39 -5.41
C GLY A 213 -33.25 -51.26 -6.35
N GLN A 214 -34.28 -51.48 -7.17
CA GLN A 214 -35.02 -50.50 -7.96
C GLN A 214 -36.09 -49.75 -7.15
N GLY A 215 -36.55 -48.60 -7.68
CA GLY A 215 -37.81 -47.90 -7.34
C GLY A 215 -37.54 -46.41 -7.06
N GLY A 216 -38.24 -45.40 -7.58
CA GLY A 216 -39.51 -45.31 -8.29
C GLY A 216 -40.26 -44.05 -7.79
N GLY A 217 -40.66 -43.13 -8.69
CA GLY A 217 -41.69 -42.09 -8.49
C GLY A 217 -41.33 -40.89 -7.59
N HIS A 218 -41.94 -39.69 -7.65
CA HIS A 218 -42.76 -38.93 -8.61
C HIS A 218 -43.09 -37.57 -7.91
N GLY A 219 -43.22 -36.49 -8.68
CA GLY A 219 -44.22 -35.43 -8.40
C GLY A 219 -43.83 -34.13 -7.67
N GLY A 220 -44.11 -32.99 -8.33
CA GLY A 220 -44.67 -31.80 -7.67
C GLY A 220 -43.90 -30.47 -7.81
N GLY A 221 -44.26 -29.61 -8.78
CA GLY A 221 -44.12 -28.14 -8.66
C GLY A 221 -45.46 -27.51 -8.22
N PRO A 222 -45.73 -26.21 -8.46
CA PRO A 222 -44.93 -25.00 -8.20
C PRO A 222 -45.77 -23.92 -7.43
N SER A 223 -45.29 -22.65 -7.43
CA SER A 223 -45.95 -21.38 -6.98
C SER A 223 -45.57 -20.93 -5.56
N GLY A 224 -45.33 -19.66 -5.23
CA GLY A 224 -45.47 -18.36 -5.89
C GLY A 224 -45.55 -17.30 -4.77
N GLY A 225 -45.01 -16.09 -4.96
CA GLY A 225 -45.18 -15.01 -3.98
C GLY A 225 -44.21 -13.83 -4.10
N GLN A 226 -44.61 -12.81 -4.87
CA GLN A 226 -44.03 -11.46 -4.90
C GLN A 226 -44.66 -10.57 -3.81
N SER A 227 -43.86 -9.65 -3.27
CA SER A 227 -44.22 -8.32 -2.76
C SER A 227 -42.92 -7.72 -2.19
N GLY A 228 -42.34 -6.61 -2.62
CA GLY A 228 -42.94 -5.32 -2.95
C GLY A 228 -42.51 -4.31 -1.87
N GLY A 229 -41.49 -3.49 -2.16
CA GLY A 229 -40.99 -2.48 -1.20
C GLY A 229 -39.98 -1.53 -1.84
N GLN A 230 -40.50 -0.42 -2.37
CA GLN A 230 -39.76 0.67 -3.00
C GLN A 230 -38.88 1.42 -1.98
N GLY A 231 -37.63 1.70 -2.37
CA GLY A 231 -36.70 2.55 -1.64
C GLY A 231 -35.67 3.16 -2.59
N SER A 232 -36.05 4.27 -3.23
CA SER A 232 -35.19 5.32 -3.78
C SER A 232 -33.83 4.90 -4.37
N THR A 233 -33.82 4.46 -5.63
CA THR A 233 -32.63 4.31 -6.46
C THR A 233 -32.10 5.66 -6.94
N THR A 234 -31.27 6.32 -6.14
CA THR A 234 -30.25 7.22 -6.70
C THR A 234 -29.23 6.33 -7.42
N VAL A 235 -29.26 6.36 -8.76
CA VAL A 235 -28.28 5.70 -9.63
C VAL A 235 -26.86 6.06 -9.16
N PRO A 236 -26.03 5.09 -8.71
CA PRO A 236 -24.63 5.39 -8.41
C PRO A 236 -23.95 5.82 -9.70
N ALA A 237 -23.29 6.98 -9.69
CA ALA A 237 -22.48 7.44 -10.81
C ALA A 237 -21.56 6.30 -11.28
N HIS A 238 -21.85 5.71 -12.45
CA HIS A 238 -21.02 4.65 -13.01
C HIS A 238 -19.58 5.15 -13.07
N LEU A 239 -18.69 4.54 -12.28
CA LEU A 239 -17.26 4.80 -12.39
C LEU A 239 -16.83 4.52 -13.83
N ASN A 240 -16.53 5.58 -14.58
CA ASN A 240 -16.13 5.46 -15.96
C ASN A 240 -14.73 4.84 -16.04
N LYS A 241 -14.67 3.53 -16.31
CA LYS A 241 -13.41 2.75 -16.43
C LYS A 241 -12.43 3.40 -17.42
N ALA A 242 -12.91 3.99 -18.51
CA ALA A 242 -12.07 4.67 -19.50
C ALA A 242 -11.45 5.97 -18.94
N LYS A 243 -12.20 6.73 -18.15
CA LYS A 243 -11.69 7.93 -17.44
C LYS A 243 -10.59 7.53 -16.45
N ILE A 244 -10.80 6.48 -15.66
CA ILE A 244 -9.80 5.96 -14.70
C ILE A 244 -8.54 5.50 -15.43
N ARG A 245 -8.69 4.74 -16.53
CA ARG A 245 -7.55 4.31 -17.34
C ARG A 245 -6.75 5.49 -17.91
N ARG A 246 -7.42 6.57 -18.31
CA ARG A 246 -6.77 7.81 -18.77
C ARG A 246 -6.02 8.52 -17.64
N LEU A 247 -6.59 8.56 -16.43
CA LEU A 247 -5.91 9.09 -15.24
C LEU A 247 -4.65 8.27 -14.92
N LEU A 248 -4.75 6.94 -14.93
CA LEU A 248 -3.60 6.05 -14.72
C LEU A 248 -2.48 6.34 -15.73
N LEU A 249 -2.80 6.38 -17.03
CA LEU A 249 -1.81 6.64 -18.08
C LEU A 249 -1.06 7.96 -17.92
N LYS A 250 -1.68 8.99 -17.33
CA LYS A 250 -1.03 10.29 -17.05
C LYS A 250 0.04 10.18 -15.97
N VAL A 251 -0.17 9.29 -15.00
CA VAL A 251 0.71 9.16 -13.83
C VAL A 251 1.71 8.03 -13.93
N LEU A 252 1.69 7.19 -14.98
CA LEU A 252 2.62 6.05 -15.09
C LEU A 252 4.10 6.44 -15.29
N ALA A 253 4.38 7.67 -15.70
CA ALA A 253 5.71 8.11 -16.06
C ALA A 253 5.88 9.60 -15.82
N ALA A 254 7.02 9.99 -15.25
CA ALA A 254 7.43 11.39 -15.24
C ALA A 254 7.70 11.91 -16.65
N LYS A 255 7.49 13.21 -16.83
CA LYS A 255 7.81 13.94 -18.07
C LYS A 255 9.03 14.83 -17.85
N GLY A 256 9.71 15.20 -18.94
CA GLY A 256 10.85 16.11 -18.89
C GLY A 256 11.98 15.58 -17.99
N ASN A 257 12.65 16.49 -17.27
CA ASN A 257 13.81 16.19 -16.43
C ASN A 257 13.51 15.23 -15.27
N ALA A 258 12.27 15.19 -14.78
CA ALA A 258 11.87 14.22 -13.74
C ALA A 258 11.79 12.78 -14.26
N GLY A 259 11.73 12.58 -15.59
CA GLY A 259 11.73 11.28 -16.25
C GLY A 259 13.10 10.82 -16.75
N THR A 260 14.18 11.51 -16.37
CA THR A 260 15.55 11.06 -16.68
C THR A 260 16.08 10.15 -15.58
N ILE A 261 17.11 9.36 -15.89
CA ILE A 261 17.80 8.52 -14.91
C ILE A 261 18.33 9.40 -13.75
N ARG A 262 18.96 10.52 -14.08
CA ARG A 262 19.45 11.47 -13.06
C ARG A 262 18.33 12.01 -12.18
N GLY A 263 17.20 12.41 -12.78
CA GLY A 263 16.05 12.93 -12.03
C GLY A 263 15.47 11.90 -11.06
N VAL A 264 15.28 10.67 -11.54
CA VAL A 264 14.73 9.59 -10.73
C VAL A 264 15.71 9.16 -9.62
N LEU A 265 17.02 9.10 -9.89
CA LEU A 265 18.02 8.81 -8.86
C LEU A 265 18.11 9.91 -7.80
N LYS A 266 18.13 11.19 -8.22
CA LYS A 266 18.19 12.36 -7.32
C LYS A 266 17.04 12.38 -6.32
N HIS A 267 15.83 12.07 -6.79
CA HIS A 267 14.62 12.09 -5.96
C HIS A 267 14.22 10.71 -5.43
N SER A 268 15.10 9.69 -5.56
CA SER A 268 14.83 8.32 -5.13
C SER A 268 13.54 7.72 -5.73
N GLY A 269 13.13 8.19 -6.89
CA GLY A 269 11.82 7.95 -7.48
C GLY A 269 11.36 9.13 -8.34
N TYR A 270 10.11 9.10 -8.78
CA TYR A 270 9.48 10.29 -9.37
C TYR A 270 8.19 10.65 -8.65
N VAL A 271 7.97 11.96 -8.54
CA VAL A 271 6.78 12.54 -7.91
C VAL A 271 5.66 12.62 -8.93
N PHE A 272 4.44 12.31 -8.50
CA PHE A 272 3.23 12.50 -9.29
C PHE A 272 2.08 12.96 -8.40
N SER A 273 1.07 13.54 -9.05
CA SER A 273 -0.23 13.84 -8.44
C SER A 273 -1.30 12.97 -9.07
N PHE A 274 -2.11 12.33 -8.24
CA PHE A 274 -3.25 11.55 -8.70
C PHE A 274 -4.51 12.00 -7.99
N ASN A 275 -5.51 12.43 -8.76
CA ASN A 275 -6.83 12.74 -8.24
C ASN A 275 -7.69 11.47 -8.31
N ALA A 276 -7.84 10.80 -7.18
CA ALA A 276 -8.64 9.59 -7.08
C ALA A 276 -10.12 9.93 -7.31
N PRO A 277 -10.78 9.26 -8.28
CA PRO A 277 -12.18 9.54 -8.60
C PRO A 277 -13.15 9.00 -7.55
N SER A 278 -12.68 8.14 -6.66
CA SER A 278 -13.45 7.47 -5.62
C SER A 278 -12.49 6.97 -4.53
N PRO A 279 -12.99 6.50 -3.37
CA PRO A 279 -12.21 5.63 -2.51
C PRO A 279 -11.69 4.42 -3.29
N GLY A 280 -10.50 3.94 -2.95
CA GLY A 280 -9.88 2.81 -3.64
C GLY A 280 -8.37 2.76 -3.49
N ARG A 281 -7.75 1.78 -4.14
CA ARG A 281 -6.32 1.54 -4.07
C ARG A 281 -5.65 1.84 -5.39
N LEU A 282 -4.61 2.67 -5.39
CA LEU A 282 -3.72 2.87 -6.53
C LEU A 282 -2.44 2.06 -6.33
N VAL A 283 -1.95 1.39 -7.37
CA VAL A 283 -0.62 0.79 -7.43
C VAL A 283 0.04 1.21 -8.73
N ILE A 284 1.28 1.69 -8.68
CA ILE A 284 2.10 1.92 -9.88
C ILE A 284 3.41 1.17 -9.68
N SER A 285 3.79 0.37 -10.68
CA SER A 285 5.02 -0.42 -10.66
C SER A 285 5.75 -0.32 -11.99
N TRP A 286 7.07 -0.12 -11.93
CA TRP A 286 7.96 -0.12 -13.08
C TRP A 286 8.78 -1.38 -13.11
N TYR A 287 8.87 -2.00 -14.28
CA TYR A 287 9.64 -3.22 -14.49
C TYR A 287 10.68 -3.05 -15.58
N ALA A 288 11.91 -3.50 -15.31
CA ALA A 288 12.91 -3.77 -16.33
C ALA A 288 12.86 -5.25 -16.72
N ASN A 289 13.30 -5.56 -17.93
CA ASN A 289 13.64 -6.92 -18.31
C ASN A 289 15.17 -7.04 -18.33
N THR A 290 15.73 -7.84 -17.44
CA THR A 290 17.17 -8.03 -17.28
C THR A 290 17.47 -9.51 -17.46
N ASN A 291 18.21 -9.87 -18.53
CA ASN A 291 18.57 -11.25 -18.85
C ASN A 291 17.36 -12.20 -18.92
N GLY A 292 16.26 -11.74 -19.54
CA GLY A 292 15.02 -12.51 -19.67
C GLY A 292 14.15 -12.57 -18.39
N LYS A 293 14.63 -12.02 -17.27
CA LYS A 293 13.88 -11.96 -16.01
C LYS A 293 13.32 -10.56 -15.76
N LYS A 294 12.07 -10.52 -15.33
CA LYS A 294 11.36 -9.28 -14.98
C LYS A 294 11.79 -8.81 -13.59
N MET A 295 12.38 -7.63 -13.50
CA MET A 295 12.83 -7.02 -12.25
C MET A 295 11.97 -5.80 -11.90
N LEU A 296 11.55 -5.69 -10.63
CA LEU A 296 10.85 -4.51 -10.12
C LEU A 296 11.85 -3.37 -9.88
N VAL A 297 11.68 -2.27 -10.60
CA VAL A 297 12.59 -1.11 -10.55
C VAL A 297 12.07 -0.02 -9.63
N ALA A 298 10.76 0.23 -9.64
CA ALA A 298 10.15 1.24 -8.82
C ALA A 298 8.70 0.87 -8.51
N THR A 299 8.18 1.27 -7.35
CA THR A 299 6.78 1.02 -7.02
C THR A 299 6.22 2.04 -6.02
N VAL A 300 4.90 2.19 -6.04
CA VAL A 300 4.12 2.84 -4.99
C VAL A 300 2.79 2.14 -4.88
N ALA A 301 2.21 2.20 -3.70
CA ALA A 301 0.79 1.95 -3.53
C ALA A 301 0.18 2.93 -2.54
N LEU A 302 -1.05 3.35 -2.82
CA LEU A 302 -1.81 4.31 -2.04
C LEU A 302 -3.21 3.77 -1.79
N VAL A 303 -3.77 4.07 -0.63
CA VAL A 303 -5.17 3.83 -0.30
C VAL A 303 -5.85 5.18 -0.15
N PHE A 304 -6.96 5.34 -0.85
CA PHE A 304 -7.81 6.53 -0.80
C PHE A 304 -9.08 6.16 -0.04
N HIS A 305 -9.33 6.82 1.08
CA HIS A 305 -10.58 6.67 1.84
C HIS A 305 -11.71 7.53 1.28
N ARG A 306 -11.39 8.50 0.43
CA ARG A 306 -12.29 9.43 -0.26
C ARG A 306 -11.77 9.74 -1.66
N SER A 307 -12.61 10.30 -2.53
CA SER A 307 -12.11 10.91 -3.76
C SER A 307 -11.30 12.16 -3.45
N GLY A 308 -10.21 12.40 -4.18
CA GLY A 308 -9.38 13.60 -3.98
C GLY A 308 -7.94 13.46 -4.48
N PRO A 309 -7.19 14.57 -4.48
CA PRO A 309 -5.79 14.60 -4.88
C PRO A 309 -4.89 13.96 -3.82
N ALA A 310 -3.91 13.17 -4.25
CA ALA A 310 -2.74 12.81 -3.46
C ALA A 310 -1.46 13.09 -4.24
N HIS A 311 -0.45 13.56 -3.53
CA HIS A 311 0.92 13.66 -4.01
C HIS A 311 1.69 12.44 -3.51
N ALA A 312 2.39 11.76 -4.41
CA ALA A 312 3.11 10.56 -4.05
C ALA A 312 4.35 10.38 -4.91
N VAL A 313 5.24 9.53 -4.43
CA VAL A 313 6.48 9.17 -5.12
C VAL A 313 6.40 7.71 -5.51
N VAL A 314 6.73 7.39 -6.77
CA VAL A 314 7.06 6.01 -7.13
C VAL A 314 8.51 5.77 -6.76
N PHE A 315 8.71 5.09 -5.63
CA PHE A 315 10.01 4.87 -5.04
C PHE A 315 10.83 3.86 -5.82
N LEU A 316 12.11 4.15 -6.04
CA LEU A 316 13.05 3.16 -6.54
C LEU A 316 13.24 2.03 -5.52
N THR A 317 13.22 0.79 -6.00
CA THR A 317 13.68 -0.35 -5.21
C THR A 317 15.21 -0.34 -5.11
N SER A 318 15.79 -1.09 -4.17
CA SER A 318 17.26 -1.23 -4.07
C SER A 318 17.85 -1.77 -5.36
N SER A 319 17.23 -2.80 -5.95
CA SER A 319 17.64 -3.37 -7.24
C SER A 319 17.46 -2.38 -8.40
N GLY A 320 16.38 -1.59 -8.39
CA GLY A 320 16.14 -0.54 -9.37
C GLY A 320 17.18 0.57 -9.30
N ARG A 321 17.54 1.03 -8.09
CA ARG A 321 18.58 2.04 -7.90
C ARG A 321 19.94 1.55 -8.39
N SER A 322 20.33 0.33 -8.00
CA SER A 322 21.58 -0.30 -8.45
C SER A 322 21.63 -0.44 -9.98
N LEU A 323 20.55 -0.93 -10.58
CA LEU A 323 20.42 -1.02 -12.03
C LEU A 323 20.59 0.35 -12.71
N LEU A 324 19.91 1.38 -12.21
CA LEU A 324 19.90 2.70 -12.83
C LEU A 324 21.21 3.47 -12.63
N SER A 325 21.98 3.21 -11.56
CA SER A 325 23.24 3.90 -11.30
C SER A 325 24.36 3.57 -12.30
N GLY A 326 24.29 2.40 -12.94
CA GLY A 326 25.34 1.94 -13.86
C GLY A 326 25.06 2.19 -15.34
N ILE A 327 23.98 2.90 -15.68
CA ILE A 327 23.49 2.98 -17.07
C ILE A 327 23.02 4.39 -17.43
N THR A 328 23.04 4.70 -18.72
CA THR A 328 22.65 6.02 -19.27
C THR A 328 21.26 6.03 -19.89
N THR A 329 20.69 4.86 -20.20
CA THR A 329 19.32 4.75 -20.75
C THR A 329 18.71 3.43 -20.33
N MET A 330 17.40 3.43 -20.04
CA MET A 330 16.68 2.22 -19.63
C MET A 330 15.27 2.18 -20.18
N LYS A 331 14.89 1.06 -20.82
CA LYS A 331 13.51 0.79 -21.22
C LYS A 331 12.79 0.06 -20.09
N LEU A 332 11.67 0.62 -19.63
CA LEU A 332 10.85 0.04 -18.58
C LEU A 332 9.43 -0.19 -19.07
N THR A 333 8.74 -1.11 -18.41
CA THR A 333 7.30 -1.28 -18.50
C THR A 333 6.67 -0.73 -17.23
N ALA A 334 5.98 0.41 -17.34
CA ALA A 334 5.18 0.96 -16.25
C ALA A 334 3.77 0.36 -16.29
N LYS A 335 3.32 -0.18 -15.16
CA LYS A 335 1.97 -0.72 -14.96
C LYS A 335 1.31 0.06 -13.84
N GLY A 336 0.06 0.47 -14.05
CA GLY A 336 -0.77 1.07 -13.01
C GLY A 336 -2.06 0.30 -12.85
N ALA A 337 -2.56 0.23 -11.62
CA ALA A 337 -3.83 -0.36 -11.28
C ALA A 337 -4.56 0.54 -10.29
N PHE A 338 -5.83 0.82 -10.54
CA PHE A 338 -6.72 1.44 -9.57
C PHE A 338 -7.87 0.48 -9.27
N THR A 339 -8.06 0.14 -8.00
CA THR A 339 -9.12 -0.74 -7.52
C THR A 339 -10.06 0.09 -6.66
N PRO A 340 -11.18 0.59 -7.22
CA PRO A 340 -12.18 1.29 -6.42
C PRO A 340 -12.76 0.37 -5.36
N ALA A 341 -13.13 0.91 -4.20
CA ALA A 341 -13.79 0.14 -3.16
C ALA A 341 -15.07 -0.52 -3.69
N GLY A 342 -15.25 -1.82 -3.46
CA GLY A 342 -16.41 -2.58 -3.95
C GLY A 342 -16.45 -2.85 -5.46
N HIS A 343 -15.39 -2.53 -6.21
CA HIS A 343 -15.37 -2.70 -7.67
C HIS A 343 -14.11 -3.40 -8.20
N GLY A 344 -14.21 -3.90 -9.44
CA GLY A 344 -13.09 -4.54 -10.13
C GLY A 344 -11.93 -3.60 -10.44
N THR A 345 -10.72 -4.16 -10.53
CA THR A 345 -9.49 -3.41 -10.77
C THR A 345 -9.39 -2.90 -12.21
N ILE A 346 -9.15 -1.59 -12.39
CA ILE A 346 -8.85 -0.96 -13.68
C ILE A 346 -7.33 -0.90 -13.84
N ARG A 347 -6.81 -1.36 -14.98
CA ARG A 347 -5.37 -1.41 -15.26
C ARG A 347 -4.99 -0.57 -16.46
N ALA A 348 -3.77 -0.03 -16.42
CA ALA A 348 -3.10 0.63 -17.53
C ALA A 348 -1.64 0.20 -17.60
N MET A 349 -1.06 0.22 -18.79
CA MET A 349 0.36 -0.05 -19.01
C MET A 349 0.91 0.95 -20.02
N LYS A 350 2.17 1.33 -19.85
CA LYS A 350 2.93 2.14 -20.79
C LYS A 350 4.38 1.67 -20.83
N ARG A 351 4.95 1.56 -22.04
CA ARG A 351 6.41 1.43 -22.20
C ARG A 351 7.03 2.80 -22.05
N ILE A 352 8.07 2.91 -21.24
CA ILE A 352 8.76 4.16 -20.95
C ILE A 352 10.25 3.99 -21.20
N THR A 353 10.92 5.09 -21.51
CA THR A 353 12.38 5.10 -21.66
C THR A 353 12.91 6.22 -20.79
N LEU A 354 13.67 5.85 -19.77
CA LEU A 354 14.43 6.81 -18.98
C LEU A 354 15.67 7.18 -19.80
N LYS A 355 15.77 8.46 -20.12
CA LYS A 355 16.89 9.06 -20.85
C LYS A 355 17.96 9.56 -19.85
N PRO A 356 19.17 9.92 -20.30
CA PRO A 356 20.24 10.41 -19.44
C PRO A 356 19.80 11.54 -18.49
#